data_AF-A0AAD8AU44-F1
#
_entry.id   AF-A0AAD8AU44-F1
#
_cell.length_a   1.000
_cell.length_b   1.000
_cell.length_c   1.000
_cell.angle_alpha   90.00
_cell.angle_beta   90.00
_cell.angle_gamma   90.00
#
_symmetry.space_group_name_H-M   'P 1'
#
loop_
_entity.id
_entity.type
_entity.pdbx_description
1 polymer ?
#
loop_
_entity_poly.entity_id
_entity_poly.type
_entity_poly.pdbx_seq_one_letter_code
_entity_poly.pdbx_strand_id
1 'polypeptide(L)'
;MSNTYSTAKKKISKRILQSIGKFWQDHENEDFQVNIEGECIKCHSFILASCSEFFRSLLRSNMKEKLEMKVDLQNIPMNIFQLILKTLYTGCDLLTKDNVLEVWSAVHQLQIDCLIEHCEDFAIENVSIETLETYKKQAEFLQCDRFCEEVFPFILENFMSIRKTQTFYHLDVKEMTKLIESDKLVVGSEDDVLYSIYDWVSYGDLTTPNVQKSDGSSTTDMTAAKELVTNVSAVNDKDSNKRKQNAPALAQEYSSVLSQENSSVLSQENSTAISQSEKSDERTHYLLQLVNSTRYYLLSEACIRKFLLHKFTQSNAHAKNILYEALLSKSSNTPNRFWPAAATHRNTSCSEHVGIMIGCVTQAFSFQGQMWFKISE
;
A
#
# COMPACT_ATOMS: atom_id res chain seq x y z
N MET A 1 26.11 -18.06 32.60
CA MET A 1 25.38 -19.35 32.62
C MET A 1 24.38 -19.49 31.48
N SER A 2 23.59 -18.47 31.15
CA SER A 2 22.63 -18.47 30.02
C SER A 2 23.21 -18.93 28.67
N ASN A 3 24.37 -18.40 28.28
CA ASN A 3 24.95 -18.67 26.96
C ASN A 3 25.35 -20.15 26.76
N THR A 4 25.96 -20.77 27.79
CA THR A 4 26.39 -22.17 27.77
C THR A 4 25.23 -23.16 27.65
N TYR A 5 24.10 -22.86 28.29
CA TYR A 5 22.87 -23.66 28.20
C TYR A 5 22.27 -23.64 26.79
N SER A 6 22.27 -22.47 26.13
CA SER A 6 21.87 -22.32 24.72
C SER A 6 22.75 -23.15 23.79
N THR A 7 24.09 -23.13 23.98
CA THR A 7 25.03 -23.95 23.19
C THR A 7 24.78 -25.45 23.36
N ALA A 8 24.53 -25.91 24.59
CA ALA A 8 24.24 -27.32 24.87
C ALA A 8 22.94 -27.79 24.20
N LYS A 9 21.85 -27.00 24.31
CA LYS A 9 20.58 -27.28 23.64
C LYS A 9 20.76 -27.39 22.11
N LYS A 10 21.42 -26.41 21.47
CA LYS A 10 21.73 -26.43 20.03
C LYS A 10 22.50 -27.70 19.61
N LYS A 11 23.47 -28.13 20.41
CA LYS A 11 24.27 -29.35 20.14
C LYS A 11 23.45 -30.64 20.25
N ILE A 12 22.50 -30.71 21.18
CA ILE A 12 21.57 -31.86 21.33
C ILE A 12 20.61 -31.90 20.15
N SER A 13 19.93 -30.79 19.84
CA SER A 13 19.00 -30.70 18.69
C SER A 13 19.68 -31.08 17.37
N LYS A 14 20.90 -30.58 17.12
CA LYS A 14 21.66 -30.94 15.91
C LYS A 14 21.98 -32.43 15.82
N ARG A 15 22.28 -33.10 16.94
CA ARG A 15 22.51 -34.56 16.97
C ARG A 15 21.24 -35.35 16.68
N ILE A 16 20.11 -34.94 17.24
CA ILE A 16 18.80 -35.58 16.99
C ILE A 16 18.44 -35.45 15.51
N LEU A 17 18.57 -34.25 14.94
CA LEU A 17 18.33 -34.01 13.51
C LEU A 17 19.28 -34.83 12.61
N GLN A 18 20.56 -34.94 12.98
CA GLN A 18 21.51 -35.81 12.29
C GLN A 18 21.15 -37.30 12.36
N SER A 19 20.55 -37.78 13.45
CA SER A 19 20.02 -39.14 13.53
C SER A 19 18.77 -39.33 12.67
N ILE A 20 17.83 -38.39 12.71
CA ILE A 20 16.61 -38.41 11.89
C ILE A 20 16.96 -38.40 10.39
N GLY A 21 17.93 -37.58 9.99
CA GLY A 21 18.43 -37.54 8.61
C GLY A 21 19.11 -38.83 8.14
N LYS A 22 19.62 -39.68 9.05
CA LYS A 22 20.13 -41.01 8.69
C LYS A 22 19.00 -42.00 8.39
N PHE A 23 17.98 -42.08 9.24
CA PHE A 23 16.81 -42.93 8.97
C PHE A 23 16.20 -42.66 7.59
N TRP A 24 16.20 -41.39 7.15
CA TRP A 24 15.77 -41.00 5.80
C TRP A 24 16.75 -41.38 4.68
N GLN A 25 18.07 -41.34 4.91
CA GLN A 25 19.07 -41.77 3.92
C GLN A 25 19.15 -43.29 3.77
N ASP A 26 18.97 -44.02 4.87
CA ASP A 26 19.05 -45.48 4.94
C ASP A 26 17.69 -46.15 4.60
N HIS A 27 16.63 -45.35 4.33
CA HIS A 27 15.25 -45.79 4.08
C HIS A 27 14.68 -46.71 5.18
N GLU A 28 15.06 -46.45 6.43
CA GLU A 28 14.68 -47.25 7.58
C GLU A 28 13.37 -46.75 8.22
N ASN A 29 12.41 -47.65 8.45
CA ASN A 29 11.14 -47.38 9.17
C ASN A 29 10.18 -46.37 8.50
N GLU A 30 10.26 -46.21 7.18
CA GLU A 30 9.30 -45.42 6.40
C GLU A 30 7.89 -46.03 6.50
N ASP A 31 6.97 -45.34 7.19
CA ASP A 31 5.63 -45.81 7.52
C ASP A 31 4.51 -45.07 6.77
N PHE A 32 4.85 -44.07 5.94
CA PHE A 32 3.89 -43.24 5.20
C PHE A 32 4.29 -43.03 3.74
N GLN A 33 3.29 -42.91 2.86
CA GLN A 33 3.48 -42.68 1.43
C GLN A 33 2.82 -41.36 0.98
N VAL A 34 3.56 -40.54 0.25
CA VAL A 34 3.08 -39.33 -0.40
C VAL A 34 3.15 -39.54 -1.89
N ASN A 35 1.99 -39.57 -2.54
CA ASN A 35 1.86 -39.59 -3.98
C ASN A 35 1.84 -38.15 -4.53
N ILE A 36 2.58 -37.90 -5.61
CA ILE A 36 2.61 -36.63 -6.35
C ILE A 36 2.78 -36.98 -7.82
N GLU A 37 1.91 -36.48 -8.70
CA GLU A 37 2.02 -36.64 -10.17
C GLU A 37 2.15 -38.10 -10.66
N GLY A 38 1.71 -39.07 -9.84
CA GLY A 38 1.81 -40.51 -10.09
C GLY A 38 3.07 -41.18 -9.53
N GLU A 39 4.08 -40.41 -9.12
CA GLU A 39 5.22 -40.91 -8.36
C GLU A 39 4.88 -41.07 -6.87
N CYS A 40 5.62 -41.93 -6.16
CA CYS A 40 5.41 -42.22 -4.73
C CYS A 40 6.70 -41.99 -3.95
N ILE A 41 6.64 -41.08 -2.96
CA ILE A 41 7.70 -40.85 -1.99
C ILE A 41 7.32 -41.55 -0.68
N LYS A 42 8.23 -42.36 -0.16
CA LYS A 42 8.13 -42.92 1.18
C LYS A 42 8.78 -41.98 2.20
N CYS A 43 8.19 -41.91 3.40
CA CYS A 43 8.63 -41.02 4.47
C CYS A 43 8.04 -41.45 5.82
N HIS A 44 8.34 -40.68 6.87
CA HIS A 44 7.86 -40.92 8.23
C HIS A 44 6.64 -40.05 8.57
N SER A 45 5.52 -40.70 8.91
CA SER A 45 4.27 -40.06 9.34
C SER A 45 4.49 -39.10 10.51
N PHE A 46 5.29 -39.51 11.49
CA PHE A 46 5.58 -38.74 12.70
C PHE A 46 6.31 -37.43 12.41
N ILE A 47 7.30 -37.44 11.51
CA ILE A 47 8.06 -36.23 11.15
C ILE A 47 7.12 -35.22 10.47
N LEU A 48 6.35 -35.68 9.48
CA LEU A 48 5.35 -34.84 8.81
C LEU A 48 4.31 -34.28 9.80
N ALA A 49 3.69 -35.13 10.63
CA ALA A 49 2.72 -34.71 11.64
C ALA A 49 3.28 -33.81 12.74
N SER A 50 4.61 -33.79 12.94
CA SER A 50 5.26 -32.92 13.92
C SER A 50 5.55 -31.51 13.39
N CYS A 51 5.62 -31.35 12.07
CA CYS A 51 5.95 -30.08 11.41
C CYS A 51 4.77 -29.44 10.64
N SER A 52 3.73 -30.20 10.31
CA SER A 52 2.61 -29.79 9.46
C SER A 52 1.27 -30.04 10.13
N GLU A 53 0.43 -29.01 10.25
CA GLU A 53 -0.93 -29.19 10.77
C GLU A 53 -1.83 -29.95 9.78
N PHE A 54 -1.58 -29.82 8.47
CA PHE A 54 -2.24 -30.60 7.42
C PHE A 54 -2.02 -32.11 7.64
N PHE A 55 -0.77 -32.56 7.71
CA PHE A 55 -0.46 -33.98 7.92
C PHE A 55 -0.92 -34.45 9.31
N ARG A 56 -0.81 -33.60 10.34
CA ARG A 56 -1.28 -33.91 11.69
C ARG A 56 -2.79 -34.11 11.76
N SER A 57 -3.55 -33.31 11.00
CA SER A 57 -5.01 -33.44 10.87
C SER A 57 -5.40 -34.67 10.05
N LEU A 58 -4.73 -34.89 8.92
CA LEU A 58 -4.93 -36.05 8.05
C LEU A 58 -4.72 -37.37 8.82
N LEU A 59 -3.62 -37.50 9.57
CA LEU A 59 -3.30 -38.69 10.37
C LEU A 59 -4.17 -38.85 11.63
N ARG A 60 -4.90 -37.81 12.04
CA ARG A 60 -5.91 -37.89 13.11
C ARG A 60 -7.30 -38.25 12.60
N SER A 61 -7.62 -37.94 11.34
CA SER A 61 -8.92 -38.22 10.70
C SER A 61 -9.32 -39.71 10.76
N ASN A 62 -10.53 -40.05 10.31
CA ASN A 62 -10.90 -41.46 10.05
C ASN A 62 -11.08 -41.71 8.53
N MET A 63 -10.35 -40.96 7.71
CA MET A 63 -10.41 -41.05 6.25
C MET A 63 -9.46 -42.11 5.70
N LYS A 64 -9.61 -42.40 4.41
CA LYS A 64 -8.87 -43.41 3.66
C LYS A 64 -7.35 -43.25 3.80
N GLU A 65 -6.88 -42.01 3.83
CA GLU A 65 -5.47 -41.65 3.79
C GLU A 65 -4.71 -42.12 5.04
N LYS A 66 -5.38 -42.15 6.20
CA LYS A 66 -4.84 -42.73 7.43
C LYS A 66 -4.94 -44.25 7.44
N LEU A 67 -6.02 -44.82 6.90
CA LEU A 67 -6.21 -46.27 6.85
C LEU A 67 -5.20 -46.95 5.92
N GLU A 68 -4.84 -46.29 4.82
CA GLU A 68 -3.83 -46.75 3.85
C GLU A 68 -2.41 -46.23 4.16
N MET A 69 -2.25 -45.37 5.18
CA MET A 69 -1.01 -44.63 5.48
C MET A 69 -0.41 -43.97 4.22
N LYS A 70 -1.28 -43.34 3.43
CA LYS A 70 -0.96 -42.82 2.11
C LYS A 70 -1.83 -41.61 1.78
N VAL A 71 -1.24 -40.55 1.22
CA VAL A 71 -1.97 -39.39 0.67
C VAL A 71 -1.58 -39.14 -0.78
N ASP A 72 -2.50 -38.58 -1.56
CA ASP A 72 -2.24 -38.05 -2.90
C ASP A 72 -2.28 -36.51 -2.82
N LEU A 73 -1.16 -35.84 -3.10
CA LEU A 73 -1.06 -34.39 -3.07
C LEU A 73 -1.18 -33.82 -4.48
N GLN A 74 -2.06 -32.84 -4.63
CA GLN A 74 -2.29 -32.12 -5.87
C GLN A 74 -1.74 -30.69 -5.76
N ASN A 75 -1.39 -30.09 -6.89
CA ASN A 75 -0.91 -28.70 -7.01
C ASN A 75 0.42 -28.37 -6.31
N ILE A 76 1.20 -29.37 -5.88
CA ILE A 76 2.57 -29.20 -5.39
C ILE A 76 3.52 -29.94 -6.35
N PRO A 77 4.48 -29.26 -7.00
CA PRO A 77 5.47 -29.91 -7.85
C PRO A 77 6.35 -30.90 -7.08
N MET A 78 6.66 -32.05 -7.70
CA MET A 78 7.44 -33.13 -7.08
C MET A 78 8.80 -32.66 -6.52
N ASN A 79 9.51 -31.82 -7.27
CA ASN A 79 10.80 -31.22 -6.89
C ASN A 79 10.67 -30.31 -5.64
N ILE A 80 9.60 -29.52 -5.55
CA ILE A 80 9.34 -28.62 -4.42
C ILE A 80 9.04 -29.43 -3.16
N PHE A 81 8.19 -30.46 -3.26
CA PHE A 81 7.91 -31.33 -2.12
C PHE A 81 9.16 -32.09 -1.65
N GLN A 82 9.97 -32.63 -2.56
CA GLN A 82 11.26 -33.27 -2.20
C GLN A 82 12.20 -32.31 -1.46
N LEU A 83 12.23 -31.03 -1.85
CA LEU A 83 13.07 -30.01 -1.22
C LEU A 83 12.55 -29.61 0.18
N ILE A 84 11.24 -29.47 0.35
CA ILE A 84 10.58 -29.30 1.66
C ILE A 84 10.90 -30.51 2.54
N LEU A 85 10.69 -31.72 2.04
CA LEU A 85 10.93 -32.97 2.79
C LEU A 85 12.39 -33.04 3.27
N LYS A 86 13.35 -32.85 2.36
CA LYS A 86 14.79 -32.77 2.68
C LYS A 86 15.08 -31.75 3.77
N THR A 87 14.42 -30.59 3.72
CA THR A 87 14.56 -29.53 4.73
C THR A 87 14.07 -29.99 6.10
N LEU A 88 12.92 -30.66 6.19
CA LEU A 88 12.41 -31.24 7.44
C LEU A 88 13.36 -32.29 8.06
N TYR A 89 14.03 -33.12 7.24
CA TYR A 89 14.97 -34.14 7.74
C TYR A 89 16.38 -33.62 8.06
N THR A 90 16.82 -32.52 7.45
CA THR A 90 18.24 -32.10 7.52
C THR A 90 18.46 -30.68 8.04
N GLY A 91 17.44 -29.82 8.01
CA GLY A 91 17.57 -28.39 8.33
C GLY A 91 18.50 -27.64 7.38
N CYS A 92 18.66 -28.11 6.13
CA CYS A 92 19.35 -27.35 5.10
C CYS A 92 18.47 -26.18 4.62
N ASP A 93 19.09 -25.17 4.01
CA ASP A 93 18.31 -24.10 3.39
C ASP A 93 17.50 -24.64 2.19
N LEU A 94 16.32 -24.05 2.02
CA LEU A 94 15.25 -24.44 1.12
C LEU A 94 15.08 -23.41 0.00
N LEU A 95 15.42 -22.14 0.28
CA LEU A 95 14.98 -21.00 -0.52
C LEU A 95 16.05 -20.46 -1.46
N THR A 96 15.61 -20.11 -2.64
CA THR A 96 16.33 -19.35 -3.67
C THR A 96 15.38 -18.32 -4.27
N LYS A 97 15.92 -17.33 -4.98
CA LYS A 97 15.10 -16.31 -5.65
C LYS A 97 14.15 -16.90 -6.70
N ASP A 98 14.53 -18.03 -7.29
CA ASP A 98 13.78 -18.69 -8.36
C ASP A 98 12.66 -19.61 -7.81
N ASN A 99 12.85 -20.24 -6.65
CA ASN A 99 11.90 -21.22 -6.11
C ASN A 99 10.96 -20.69 -5.00
N VAL A 100 11.26 -19.52 -4.42
CA VAL A 100 10.57 -19.05 -3.19
C VAL A 100 9.05 -18.99 -3.33
N LEU A 101 8.51 -18.57 -4.47
CA LEU A 101 7.05 -18.45 -4.67
C LEU A 101 6.34 -19.81 -4.69
N GLU A 102 6.94 -20.80 -5.36
CA GLU A 102 6.44 -22.18 -5.42
C GLU A 102 6.55 -22.85 -4.05
N VAL A 103 7.68 -22.69 -3.37
CA VAL A 103 7.88 -23.18 -2.01
C VAL A 103 6.85 -22.56 -1.06
N TRP A 104 6.71 -21.23 -1.06
CA TRP A 104 5.80 -20.50 -0.15
C TRP A 104 4.35 -20.98 -0.32
N SER A 105 3.91 -21.17 -1.57
CA SER A 105 2.61 -21.77 -1.89
C SER A 105 2.46 -23.19 -1.30
N ALA A 106 3.47 -24.04 -1.50
CA ALA A 106 3.45 -25.42 -1.04
C ALA A 106 3.50 -25.53 0.50
N VAL A 107 4.28 -24.71 1.20
CA VAL A 107 4.33 -24.74 2.68
C VAL A 107 3.06 -24.16 3.32
N HIS A 108 2.36 -23.23 2.65
CA HIS A 108 1.01 -22.81 3.05
C HIS A 108 -0.01 -23.95 2.88
N GLN A 109 -0.03 -24.61 1.71
CA GLN A 109 -0.92 -25.75 1.47
C GLN A 109 -0.68 -26.89 2.46
N LEU A 110 0.58 -27.13 2.85
CA LEU A 110 0.97 -28.12 3.85
C LEU A 110 0.91 -27.59 5.29
N GLN A 111 0.56 -26.33 5.54
CA GLN A 111 0.46 -25.73 6.88
C GLN A 111 1.72 -26.00 7.74
N ILE A 112 2.88 -25.63 7.21
CA ILE A 112 4.20 -25.76 7.88
C ILE A 112 4.65 -24.36 8.34
N ASP A 113 4.10 -23.91 9.46
CA ASP A 113 4.25 -22.53 9.96
C ASP A 113 5.71 -22.04 10.00
N CYS A 114 6.64 -22.86 10.49
CA CYS A 114 8.06 -22.49 10.58
C CYS A 114 8.77 -22.33 9.23
N LEU A 115 8.22 -22.90 8.14
CA LEU A 115 8.71 -22.66 6.79
C LEU A 115 7.95 -21.53 6.10
N ILE A 116 6.69 -21.25 6.48
CA ILE A 116 5.97 -20.04 6.08
C ILE A 116 6.72 -18.80 6.59
N GLU A 117 7.05 -18.76 7.89
CA GLU A 117 7.85 -17.69 8.50
C GLU A 117 9.19 -17.49 7.77
N HIS A 118 9.89 -18.57 7.41
CA HIS A 118 11.15 -18.53 6.66
C HIS A 118 10.98 -18.01 5.21
N CYS A 119 9.84 -18.27 4.56
CA CYS A 119 9.52 -17.72 3.24
C CYS A 119 9.24 -16.22 3.32
N GLU A 120 8.51 -15.77 4.34
CA GLU A 120 8.27 -14.34 4.59
C GLU A 120 9.59 -13.60 4.85
N ASP A 121 10.41 -14.12 5.77
CA ASP A 121 11.71 -13.52 6.12
C ASP A 121 12.60 -13.37 4.88
N PHE A 122 12.73 -14.44 4.08
CA PHE A 122 13.50 -14.40 2.84
C PHE A 122 12.94 -13.39 1.82
N ALA A 123 11.61 -13.30 1.68
CA ALA A 123 10.97 -12.36 0.76
C ALA A 123 11.14 -10.90 1.21
N ILE A 124 11.10 -10.63 2.52
CA ILE A 124 11.37 -9.31 3.12
C ILE A 124 12.83 -8.93 2.89
N GLU A 125 13.79 -9.83 3.18
CA GLU A 125 15.22 -9.57 2.98
C GLU A 125 15.62 -9.37 1.51
N ASN A 126 14.86 -9.94 0.56
CA ASN A 126 15.14 -9.88 -0.88
C ASN A 126 14.18 -8.97 -1.66
N VAL A 127 13.40 -8.12 -0.98
CA VAL A 127 12.49 -7.19 -1.65
C VAL A 127 13.26 -6.12 -2.44
N SER A 128 12.78 -5.86 -3.65
CA SER A 128 13.27 -4.80 -4.54
C SER A 128 12.08 -4.14 -5.24
N ILE A 129 12.29 -2.99 -5.88
CA ILE A 129 11.23 -2.29 -6.63
C ILE A 129 10.63 -3.19 -7.74
N GLU A 130 11.43 -4.10 -8.30
CA GLU A 130 11.02 -5.04 -9.35
C GLU A 130 10.30 -6.27 -8.79
N THR A 131 10.74 -6.80 -7.63
CA THR A 131 10.15 -8.02 -7.03
C THR A 131 8.95 -7.75 -6.11
N LEU A 132 8.79 -6.50 -5.64
CA LEU A 132 7.74 -6.09 -4.71
C LEU A 132 6.32 -6.46 -5.19
N GLU A 133 5.99 -6.23 -6.46
CA GLU A 133 4.65 -6.57 -6.97
C GLU A 133 4.37 -8.08 -6.90
N THR A 134 5.37 -8.89 -7.22
CA THR A 134 5.25 -10.35 -7.23
C THR A 134 5.11 -10.90 -5.82
N TYR A 135 5.97 -10.47 -4.88
CA TYR A 135 5.87 -10.91 -3.48
C TYR A 135 4.60 -10.40 -2.80
N LYS A 136 4.16 -9.17 -3.08
CA LYS A 136 2.91 -8.66 -2.54
C LYS A 136 1.69 -9.44 -3.04
N LYS A 137 1.57 -9.70 -4.34
CA LYS A 137 0.48 -10.54 -4.88
C LYS A 137 0.49 -11.96 -4.29
N GLN A 138 1.68 -12.51 -4.05
CA GLN A 138 1.82 -13.81 -3.41
C GLN A 138 1.34 -13.79 -1.95
N ALA A 139 1.72 -12.77 -1.18
CA ALA A 139 1.29 -12.57 0.19
C ALA A 139 -0.23 -12.33 0.29
N GLU A 140 -0.82 -11.52 -0.60
CA GLU A 140 -2.27 -11.32 -0.71
C GLU A 140 -3.02 -12.62 -1.01
N PHE A 141 -2.51 -13.43 -1.95
CA PHE A 141 -3.09 -14.72 -2.31
C PHE A 141 -3.04 -15.73 -1.16
N LEU A 142 -1.95 -15.74 -0.38
CA LEU A 142 -1.74 -16.63 0.76
C LEU A 142 -2.29 -16.09 2.09
N GLN A 143 -2.81 -14.86 2.11
CA GLN A 143 -3.28 -14.13 3.30
C GLN A 143 -2.17 -13.92 4.37
N CYS A 144 -0.95 -13.63 3.91
CA CYS A 144 0.22 -13.35 4.75
C CYS A 144 0.28 -11.87 5.17
N ASP A 145 -0.54 -11.49 6.16
CA ASP A 145 -0.60 -10.10 6.65
C ASP A 145 0.77 -9.60 7.18
N ARG A 146 1.57 -10.48 7.81
CA ARG A 146 2.90 -10.17 8.37
C ARG A 146 3.85 -9.63 7.30
N PHE A 147 3.93 -10.28 6.13
CA PHE A 147 4.71 -9.76 5.00
C PHE A 147 4.28 -8.34 4.60
N CYS A 148 2.96 -8.09 4.50
CA CYS A 148 2.41 -6.79 4.12
C CYS A 148 2.70 -5.68 5.15
N GLU A 149 2.81 -6.02 6.43
CA GLU A 149 3.21 -5.07 7.48
C GLU A 149 4.72 -4.76 7.45
N GLU A 150 5.57 -5.79 7.36
CA GLU A 150 7.04 -5.65 7.39
C GLU A 150 7.62 -5.05 6.09
N VAL A 151 6.93 -5.20 4.95
CA VAL A 151 7.33 -4.55 3.68
C VAL A 151 6.91 -3.08 3.62
N PHE A 152 5.97 -2.63 4.46
CA PHE A 152 5.43 -1.27 4.41
C PHE A 152 6.49 -0.16 4.62
N PRO A 153 7.48 -0.27 5.53
CA PRO A 153 8.60 0.67 5.62
C PRO A 153 9.39 0.80 4.31
N PHE A 154 9.67 -0.30 3.61
CA PHE A 154 10.36 -0.28 2.32
C PHE A 154 9.55 0.50 1.27
N ILE A 155 8.21 0.38 1.28
CA ILE A 155 7.31 1.16 0.41
C ILE A 155 7.38 2.66 0.74
N LEU A 156 7.42 3.03 2.02
CA LEU A 156 7.51 4.42 2.47
C LEU A 156 8.84 5.09 2.07
N GLU A 157 9.95 4.34 2.13
CA GLU A 157 11.28 4.81 1.73
C GLU A 157 11.45 4.93 0.21
N ASN A 158 10.87 4.00 -0.55
CA ASN A 158 11.02 3.94 -2.01
C ASN A 158 9.83 4.53 -2.78
N PHE A 159 8.96 5.29 -2.12
CA PHE A 159 7.67 5.76 -2.64
C PHE A 159 7.76 6.40 -4.04
N MET A 160 8.70 7.33 -4.25
CA MET A 160 8.83 8.05 -5.53
C MET A 160 9.30 7.15 -6.69
N SER A 161 9.92 6.02 -6.38
CA SER A 161 10.25 4.97 -7.37
C SER A 161 9.04 4.07 -7.61
N ILE A 162 8.35 3.66 -6.54
CA ILE A 162 7.17 2.79 -6.59
C ILE A 162 5.99 3.47 -7.30
N ARG A 163 5.81 4.79 -7.18
CA ARG A 163 4.81 5.58 -7.94
C ARG A 163 4.84 5.31 -9.46
N LYS A 164 6.03 4.99 -10.01
CA LYS A 164 6.24 4.73 -11.43
C LYS A 164 5.93 3.28 -11.84
N THR A 165 5.72 2.38 -10.87
CA THR A 165 5.47 0.95 -11.11
C THR A 165 3.98 0.64 -11.03
N GLN A 166 3.61 -0.52 -11.58
CA GLN A 166 2.25 -1.02 -11.54
C GLN A 166 1.78 -1.33 -10.09
N THR A 167 2.72 -1.64 -9.20
CA THR A 167 2.46 -1.86 -7.76
C THR A 167 1.71 -0.70 -7.11
N PHE A 168 2.06 0.54 -7.44
CA PHE A 168 1.42 1.72 -6.87
C PHE A 168 -0.06 1.82 -7.26
N TYR A 169 -0.38 1.56 -8.52
CA TYR A 169 -1.74 1.62 -9.03
C TYR A 169 -2.63 0.47 -8.55
N HIS A 170 -2.03 -0.63 -8.08
CA HIS A 170 -2.69 -1.76 -7.45
C HIS A 170 -2.93 -1.61 -5.94
N LEU A 171 -2.35 -0.60 -5.27
CA LEU A 171 -2.65 -0.33 -3.86
C LEU A 171 -4.15 -0.09 -3.63
N ASP A 172 -4.68 -0.60 -2.53
CA ASP A 172 -6.06 -0.33 -2.12
C ASP A 172 -6.20 1.06 -1.46
N VAL A 173 -7.44 1.49 -1.21
CA VAL A 173 -7.71 2.81 -0.60
C VAL A 173 -7.15 2.91 0.82
N LYS A 174 -7.16 1.82 1.60
CA LYS A 174 -6.72 1.80 3.00
C LYS A 174 -5.21 1.91 3.09
N GLU A 175 -4.48 1.16 2.29
CA GLU A 175 -3.04 1.22 2.13
C GLU A 175 -2.60 2.59 1.62
N MET A 176 -3.28 3.12 0.60
CA MET A 176 -3.00 4.46 0.06
C MET A 176 -3.22 5.53 1.13
N THR A 177 -4.31 5.45 1.91
CA THR A 177 -4.56 6.33 3.06
C THR A 177 -3.45 6.21 4.13
N LYS A 178 -3.14 4.99 4.58
CA LYS A 178 -2.07 4.68 5.55
C LYS A 178 -0.71 5.22 5.10
N LEU A 179 -0.42 5.16 3.80
CA LEU A 179 0.81 5.65 3.18
C LEU A 179 0.87 7.18 3.19
N ILE A 180 -0.22 7.86 2.82
CA ILE A 180 -0.29 9.34 2.78
C ILE A 180 -0.20 9.93 4.19
N GLU A 181 -0.86 9.32 5.17
CA GLU A 181 -0.87 9.79 6.56
C GLU A 181 0.51 9.66 7.22
N SER A 182 1.23 8.57 6.94
CA SER A 182 2.53 8.21 7.53
C SER A 182 3.58 9.35 7.54
N ASP A 183 4.02 9.74 8.74
CA ASP A 183 5.13 10.68 8.94
C ASP A 183 6.48 10.17 8.41
N LYS A 184 6.61 8.85 8.19
CA LYS A 184 7.84 8.22 7.69
C LYS A 184 7.93 8.18 6.16
N LEU A 185 6.93 8.69 5.44
CA LEU A 185 6.94 8.73 3.96
C LEU A 185 8.08 9.63 3.45
N VAL A 186 8.97 9.08 2.63
CA VAL A 186 10.12 9.80 2.07
C VAL A 186 9.72 10.47 0.74
N VAL A 187 9.48 11.78 0.79
CA VAL A 187 9.11 12.62 -0.36
C VAL A 187 9.88 13.94 -0.35
N GLY A 188 10.11 14.51 -1.55
CA GLY A 188 10.73 15.82 -1.69
C GLY A 188 9.78 16.98 -1.34
N SER A 189 8.48 16.80 -1.55
CA SER A 189 7.45 17.79 -1.27
C SER A 189 6.07 17.15 -1.05
N GLU A 190 5.13 17.84 -0.41
CA GLU A 190 3.72 17.40 -0.40
C GLU A 190 3.06 17.56 -1.77
N ASP A 191 3.61 18.39 -2.66
CA ASP A 191 3.16 18.47 -4.06
C ASP A 191 3.32 17.11 -4.75
N ASP A 192 4.44 16.41 -4.52
CA ASP A 192 4.66 15.06 -5.03
C ASP A 192 3.61 14.07 -4.51
N VAL A 193 3.21 14.19 -3.24
CA VAL A 193 2.15 13.35 -2.63
C VAL A 193 0.82 13.59 -3.32
N LEU A 194 0.44 14.86 -3.53
CA LEU A 194 -0.82 15.20 -4.20
C LEU A 194 -0.81 14.82 -5.69
N TYR A 195 0.31 14.98 -6.39
CA TYR A 195 0.47 14.44 -7.75
C TYR A 195 0.37 12.91 -7.79
N SER A 196 0.84 12.21 -6.76
CA SER A 196 0.73 10.74 -6.69
C SER A 196 -0.70 10.27 -6.46
N ILE A 197 -1.45 10.91 -5.54
CA ILE A 197 -2.90 10.67 -5.36
C ILE A 197 -3.63 10.87 -6.68
N TYR A 198 -3.31 11.95 -7.37
CA TYR A 198 -3.92 12.28 -8.64
C TYR A 198 -3.66 11.21 -9.71
N ASP A 199 -2.42 10.76 -9.87
CA ASP A 199 -2.07 9.69 -10.82
C ASP A 199 -2.82 8.39 -10.46
N TRP A 200 -2.92 8.05 -9.17
CA TRP A 200 -3.61 6.85 -8.69
C TRP A 200 -5.12 6.86 -8.97
N VAL A 201 -5.79 8.02 -8.79
CA VAL A 201 -7.20 8.21 -9.15
C VAL A 201 -7.38 8.14 -10.67
N SER A 202 -6.51 8.82 -11.43
CA SER A 202 -6.58 8.93 -12.89
C SER A 202 -6.24 7.63 -13.62
N TYR A 203 -5.61 6.67 -12.95
CA TYR A 203 -5.25 5.38 -13.53
C TYR A 203 -6.46 4.61 -14.08
N GLY A 204 -7.66 4.83 -13.54
CA GLY A 204 -8.92 4.26 -14.06
C GLY A 204 -9.31 4.72 -15.46
N ASP A 205 -8.83 5.89 -15.92
CA ASP A 205 -9.15 6.47 -17.24
C ASP A 205 -8.10 6.11 -18.32
N LEU A 206 -6.90 5.61 -17.94
CA LEU A 206 -5.72 5.59 -18.82
C LEU A 206 -5.43 4.24 -19.51
N THR A 207 -6.22 3.19 -19.29
CA THR A 207 -6.04 1.89 -20.00
C THR A 207 -6.61 1.89 -21.42
N THR A 208 -6.35 2.96 -22.20
CA THR A 208 -6.42 2.91 -23.66
C THR A 208 -5.00 2.98 -24.22
N PRO A 209 -4.42 1.85 -24.66
CA PRO A 209 -3.15 1.89 -25.38
C PRO A 209 -3.35 2.69 -26.67
N ASN A 210 -2.64 3.81 -26.79
CA ASN A 210 -2.63 4.62 -28.00
C ASN A 210 -1.85 3.87 -29.10
N VAL A 211 -2.52 2.90 -29.73
CA VAL A 211 -1.96 2.13 -30.85
C VAL A 211 -1.80 3.09 -32.03
N GLN A 212 -0.56 3.51 -32.27
CA GLN A 212 -0.15 4.07 -33.54
C GLN A 212 -0.43 3.05 -34.64
N LYS A 213 -1.55 3.19 -35.34
CA LYS A 213 -1.74 2.59 -36.66
C LYS A 213 -1.28 3.60 -37.70
N SER A 214 -0.10 3.34 -38.26
CA SER A 214 0.13 3.63 -39.66
C SER A 214 -0.95 2.93 -40.50
N ASP A 215 -1.64 3.69 -41.34
CA ASP A 215 -1.59 3.51 -42.80
C ASP A 215 -2.39 4.64 -43.45
N GLY A 216 -1.86 5.20 -44.52
CA GLY A 216 -2.36 6.46 -45.09
C GLY A 216 -3.14 6.30 -46.38
N SER A 217 -3.96 7.30 -46.70
CA SER A 217 -4.13 7.84 -48.07
C SER A 217 -4.97 9.11 -48.05
N SER A 218 -4.42 10.20 -48.63
CA SER A 218 -5.09 11.22 -49.48
C SER A 218 -6.38 11.91 -48.98
N THR A 219 -6.62 13.22 -49.13
CA THR A 219 -5.94 14.37 -49.81
C THR A 219 -6.73 15.64 -49.40
N THR A 220 -6.19 16.85 -49.65
CA THR A 220 -6.88 18.18 -49.58
C THR A 220 -7.41 18.59 -48.18
N ASP A 221 -7.31 19.83 -47.69
CA ASP A 221 -6.98 21.11 -48.33
C ASP A 221 -6.16 22.08 -47.44
N MET A 222 -5.63 23.12 -48.09
CA MET A 222 -4.94 24.28 -47.51
C MET A 222 -5.95 25.32 -46.94
N THR A 223 -5.47 26.27 -46.13
CA THR A 223 -6.19 27.49 -45.61
C THR A 223 -7.06 27.26 -44.37
N ALA A 224 -7.20 28.17 -43.39
CA ALA A 224 -6.49 29.44 -43.10
C ALA A 224 -6.44 29.71 -41.58
N ALA A 225 -5.51 30.57 -41.14
CA ALA A 225 -5.50 31.16 -39.81
C ALA A 225 -6.12 32.58 -39.80
N LYS A 226 -6.41 33.10 -38.59
CA LYS A 226 -7.29 34.27 -38.28
C LYS A 226 -8.77 33.90 -38.45
N GLU A 227 -9.74 34.32 -37.64
CA GLU A 227 -9.92 35.48 -36.75
C GLU A 227 -10.51 35.04 -35.39
N LEU A 228 -10.81 35.86 -34.36
CA LEU A 228 -10.89 37.33 -34.20
C LEU A 228 -10.49 37.71 -32.75
N VAL A 229 -10.31 39.01 -32.46
CA VAL A 229 -10.19 39.61 -31.11
C VAL A 229 -11.06 40.89 -31.07
N THR A 230 -11.38 41.37 -29.86
CA THR A 230 -11.85 42.72 -29.48
C THR A 230 -13.34 43.10 -29.53
N ASN A 231 -13.77 43.69 -28.40
CA ASN A 231 -14.88 44.63 -28.16
C ASN A 231 -16.30 44.01 -28.19
N VAL A 232 -17.23 44.40 -27.29
CA VAL A 232 -17.54 45.76 -26.81
C VAL A 232 -17.62 45.88 -25.28
N SER A 233 -17.14 47.02 -24.77
CA SER A 233 -17.38 47.53 -23.41
C SER A 233 -18.32 48.74 -23.42
N ALA A 234 -18.96 48.99 -22.27
CA ALA A 234 -19.68 50.20 -21.85
C ALA A 234 -21.16 50.39 -22.26
N VAL A 235 -22.03 50.21 -21.26
CA VAL A 235 -23.18 51.10 -20.99
C VAL A 235 -23.16 51.47 -19.50
N ASN A 236 -22.80 52.73 -19.21
CA ASN A 236 -23.07 53.44 -17.95
C ASN A 236 -24.56 53.90 -17.96
N ASP A 237 -25.25 54.30 -16.89
CA ASP A 237 -24.87 54.74 -15.54
C ASP A 237 -26.10 54.76 -14.58
N LYS A 238 -25.87 55.04 -13.28
CA LYS A 238 -26.84 55.41 -12.22
C LYS A 238 -27.85 54.32 -11.78
N ASP A 239 -28.04 54.05 -10.49
CA ASP A 239 -28.21 55.03 -9.41
C ASP A 239 -27.56 54.63 -8.06
N SER A 240 -27.64 55.50 -7.06
CA SER A 240 -26.69 55.57 -5.95
C SER A 240 -27.27 55.35 -4.53
N ASN A 241 -26.42 54.81 -3.65
CA ASN A 241 -26.47 54.88 -2.18
C ASN A 241 -27.75 54.43 -1.43
N LYS A 242 -27.62 53.34 -0.65
CA LYS A 242 -27.93 53.38 0.80
C LYS A 242 -27.31 52.23 1.62
N ARG A 243 -26.74 52.65 2.76
CA ARG A 243 -26.45 51.88 3.99
C ARG A 243 -25.43 50.72 3.95
N LYS A 244 -24.21 51.07 4.38
CA LYS A 244 -23.43 50.25 5.32
C LYS A 244 -24.30 49.88 6.53
N GLN A 245 -24.34 48.61 6.92
CA GLN A 245 -24.26 48.13 8.31
C GLN A 245 -24.37 46.59 8.38
N ASN A 246 -23.65 46.00 9.36
CA ASN A 246 -23.80 44.65 9.92
C ASN A 246 -23.18 43.43 9.16
N ALA A 247 -21.93 43.13 9.52
CA ALA A 247 -21.58 41.79 10.03
C ALA A 247 -21.76 41.81 11.58
N PRO A 248 -21.82 40.69 12.33
CA PRO A 248 -21.50 39.30 11.93
C PRO A 248 -22.58 38.24 12.31
N ALA A 249 -22.77 37.20 11.48
CA ALA A 249 -23.61 36.05 11.81
C ALA A 249 -23.33 34.78 10.93
N LEU A 250 -22.10 34.25 10.94
CA LEU A 250 -21.76 32.99 10.22
C LEU A 250 -20.78 32.09 11.01
N ALA A 251 -20.85 32.11 12.36
CA ALA A 251 -19.94 31.38 13.24
C ALA A 251 -20.64 30.46 14.25
N GLN A 252 -21.92 30.11 14.04
CA GLN A 252 -22.71 29.28 14.97
C GLN A 252 -23.48 28.11 14.34
N GLU A 253 -23.36 27.85 13.03
CA GLU A 253 -23.97 26.66 12.39
C GLU A 253 -23.01 25.48 12.19
N TYR A 254 -21.76 25.58 12.64
CA TYR A 254 -20.73 24.56 12.39
C TYR A 254 -20.63 23.45 13.46
N SER A 255 -21.53 23.41 14.45
CA SER A 255 -21.49 22.40 15.54
C SER A 255 -22.74 21.50 15.63
N SER A 256 -23.64 21.50 14.65
CA SER A 256 -24.90 20.74 14.68
C SER A 256 -25.06 19.69 13.57
N VAL A 257 -24.10 19.56 12.65
CA VAL A 257 -24.19 18.61 11.51
C VAL A 257 -23.35 17.34 11.73
N LEU A 258 -22.44 17.32 12.69
CA LEU A 258 -21.55 16.19 12.99
C LEU A 258 -22.18 15.10 13.90
N SER A 259 -23.49 14.86 13.82
CA SER A 259 -24.17 13.91 14.73
C SER A 259 -25.35 13.12 14.14
N GLN A 260 -25.60 13.19 12.83
CA GLN A 260 -26.62 12.37 12.17
C GLN A 260 -26.21 11.94 10.75
N GLU A 261 -25.31 10.95 10.67
CA GLU A 261 -25.24 9.97 9.56
C GLU A 261 -24.17 8.92 9.90
N ASN A 262 -24.49 8.03 10.84
CA ASN A 262 -23.64 6.89 11.20
C ASN A 262 -24.51 5.69 11.63
N SER A 263 -25.39 5.25 10.72
CA SER A 263 -26.15 4.00 10.85
C SER A 263 -26.73 3.55 9.51
N SER A 264 -26.62 2.25 9.21
CA SER A 264 -27.00 1.58 7.94
C SER A 264 -26.04 1.89 6.77
N VAL A 265 -25.58 0.94 5.95
CA VAL A 265 -25.90 -0.51 5.83
C VAL A 265 -24.62 -1.35 5.73
N LEU A 266 -24.57 -2.45 6.48
CA LEU A 266 -23.65 -3.57 6.28
C LEU A 266 -24.49 -4.77 5.87
N SER A 267 -24.46 -5.21 4.61
CA SER A 267 -24.93 -6.53 4.12
C SER A 267 -24.89 -6.62 2.59
N GLN A 268 -23.93 -7.35 2.04
CA GLN A 268 -24.12 -8.49 1.12
C GLN A 268 -22.87 -8.72 0.26
N GLU A 269 -22.30 -9.92 0.39
CA GLU A 269 -21.35 -10.47 -0.55
C GLU A 269 -22.07 -10.78 -1.88
N ASN A 270 -21.41 -10.57 -3.02
CA ASN A 270 -21.55 -11.49 -4.14
C ASN A 270 -20.39 -11.36 -5.12
N SER A 271 -19.74 -12.49 -5.40
CA SER A 271 -18.64 -12.59 -6.35
C SER A 271 -19.17 -12.58 -7.79
N THR A 272 -18.86 -11.54 -8.56
CA THR A 272 -18.97 -11.60 -10.03
C THR A 272 -17.92 -10.71 -10.68
N ALA A 273 -17.40 -11.10 -11.85
CA ALA A 273 -16.35 -10.36 -12.54
C ALA A 273 -16.85 -8.97 -13.02
N ILE A 274 -16.32 -7.89 -12.44
CA ILE A 274 -16.71 -6.51 -12.76
C ILE A 274 -15.95 -6.01 -13.99
N SER A 275 -16.71 -5.50 -14.96
CA SER A 275 -16.25 -4.86 -16.20
C SER A 275 -15.38 -3.63 -15.94
N GLN A 276 -14.33 -3.47 -16.75
CA GLN A 276 -13.27 -2.46 -16.53
C GLN A 276 -13.72 -0.99 -16.63
N SER A 277 -14.96 -0.71 -17.05
CA SER A 277 -15.51 0.66 -17.14
C SER A 277 -16.05 1.24 -15.83
N GLU A 278 -16.43 0.42 -14.86
CA GLU A 278 -17.09 0.91 -13.63
C GLU A 278 -16.09 1.41 -12.56
N LYS A 279 -14.83 0.96 -12.62
CA LYS A 279 -13.77 1.32 -11.66
C LYS A 279 -13.26 2.76 -11.74
N SER A 280 -13.57 3.53 -12.79
CA SER A 280 -13.10 4.92 -12.92
C SER A 280 -13.86 5.87 -11.99
N ASP A 281 -15.19 5.76 -11.93
CA ASP A 281 -16.02 6.57 -11.03
C ASP A 281 -15.79 6.21 -9.55
N GLU A 282 -15.52 4.92 -9.24
CA GLU A 282 -15.21 4.45 -7.88
C GLU A 282 -14.00 5.18 -7.27
N ARG A 283 -12.89 5.31 -8.00
CA ARG A 283 -11.67 5.95 -7.46
C ARG A 283 -11.83 7.45 -7.24
N THR A 284 -12.66 8.09 -8.05
CA THR A 284 -12.95 9.53 -7.93
C THR A 284 -13.69 9.87 -6.63
N HIS A 285 -14.48 8.95 -6.08
CA HIS A 285 -15.14 9.11 -4.78
C HIS A 285 -14.13 9.35 -3.63
N TYR A 286 -13.05 8.57 -3.61
CA TYR A 286 -12.03 8.63 -2.55
C TYR A 286 -11.11 9.86 -2.63
N LEU A 287 -11.15 10.65 -3.71
CA LEU A 287 -10.29 11.82 -3.89
C LEU A 287 -10.39 12.80 -2.71
N LEU A 288 -11.60 13.05 -2.18
CA LEU A 288 -11.80 13.94 -1.04
C LEU A 288 -11.14 13.40 0.24
N GLN A 289 -11.31 12.11 0.52
CA GLN A 289 -10.70 11.43 1.66
C GLN A 289 -9.17 11.51 1.58
N LEU A 290 -8.60 11.12 0.44
CA LEU A 290 -7.15 11.11 0.24
C LEU A 290 -6.55 12.52 0.33
N VAL A 291 -7.20 13.54 -0.25
CA VAL A 291 -6.76 14.94 -0.13
C VAL A 291 -6.83 15.43 1.31
N ASN A 292 -7.89 15.10 2.07
CA ASN A 292 -8.01 15.47 3.48
C ASN A 292 -6.96 14.79 4.37
N SER A 293 -6.48 13.61 3.98
CA SER A 293 -5.35 12.92 4.63
C SER A 293 -3.96 13.50 4.26
N THR A 294 -3.85 14.36 3.23
CA THR A 294 -2.58 15.06 2.92
C THR A 294 -2.31 16.24 3.85
N ARG A 295 -1.03 16.66 3.94
CA ARG A 295 -0.64 17.91 4.59
C ARG A 295 -0.88 19.10 3.66
N TYR A 296 -2.14 19.30 3.25
CA TYR A 296 -2.52 20.20 2.15
C TYR A 296 -2.17 21.68 2.36
N TYR A 297 -1.90 22.13 3.59
CA TYR A 297 -1.40 23.50 3.85
C TYR A 297 0.05 23.71 3.37
N LEU A 298 0.83 22.64 3.24
CA LEU A 298 2.23 22.69 2.81
C LEU A 298 2.41 22.72 1.28
N LEU A 299 1.34 22.48 0.51
CA LEU A 299 1.37 22.49 -0.96
C LEU A 299 1.81 23.85 -1.52
N SER A 300 2.55 23.88 -2.62
CA SER A 300 2.93 25.13 -3.28
C SER A 300 1.73 25.83 -3.91
N GLU A 301 1.79 27.15 -4.05
CA GLU A 301 0.71 27.92 -4.68
C GLU A 301 0.48 27.48 -6.15
N ALA A 302 1.57 27.18 -6.87
CA ALA A 302 1.52 26.68 -8.23
C ALA A 302 0.84 25.31 -8.32
N CYS A 303 1.13 24.42 -7.37
CA CYS A 303 0.47 23.13 -7.21
C CYS A 303 -1.04 23.30 -6.99
N ILE A 304 -1.46 24.05 -5.95
CA ILE A 304 -2.86 24.30 -5.63
C ILE A 304 -3.62 24.88 -6.84
N ARG A 305 -3.06 25.88 -7.53
CA ARG A 305 -3.66 26.49 -8.72
C ARG A 305 -3.84 25.49 -9.87
N LYS A 306 -2.84 24.63 -10.12
CA LYS A 306 -2.93 23.56 -11.13
C LYS A 306 -4.01 22.54 -10.77
N PHE A 307 -4.17 22.20 -9.50
CA PHE A 307 -5.20 21.26 -9.04
C PHE A 307 -6.63 21.83 -9.07
N LEU A 308 -6.83 23.10 -8.72
CA LEU A 308 -8.13 23.77 -8.83
C LEU A 308 -8.66 23.83 -10.28
N LEU A 309 -7.76 23.76 -11.27
CA LEU A 309 -8.09 23.69 -12.70
C LEU A 309 -8.42 22.28 -13.19
N HIS A 310 -8.26 21.24 -12.36
CA HIS A 310 -8.41 19.85 -12.80
C HIS A 310 -9.87 19.36 -12.80
N LYS A 311 -10.26 18.57 -13.83
CA LYS A 311 -11.62 17.99 -14.01
C LYS A 311 -12.19 17.38 -12.72
N PHE A 312 -11.51 16.40 -12.11
CA PHE A 312 -12.00 15.74 -10.88
C PHE A 312 -12.19 16.70 -9.69
N THR A 313 -11.31 17.71 -9.54
CA THR A 313 -11.42 18.73 -8.49
C THR A 313 -12.53 19.75 -8.78
N GLN A 314 -12.83 20.02 -10.05
CA GLN A 314 -13.99 20.83 -10.44
C GLN A 314 -15.32 20.13 -10.14
N SER A 315 -15.38 18.80 -10.29
CA SER A 315 -16.55 17.99 -9.95
C SER A 315 -16.81 17.89 -8.43
N ASN A 316 -15.79 18.07 -7.58
CA ASN A 316 -15.89 17.91 -6.13
C ASN A 316 -15.77 19.26 -5.39
N ALA A 317 -16.91 19.85 -5.04
CA ALA A 317 -16.98 21.15 -4.36
C ALA A 317 -16.25 21.17 -2.99
N HIS A 318 -16.25 20.07 -2.24
CA HIS A 318 -15.57 19.99 -0.95
C HIS A 318 -14.04 19.98 -1.10
N ALA A 319 -13.51 19.20 -2.05
CA ALA A 319 -12.07 19.19 -2.34
C ALA A 319 -11.59 20.57 -2.83
N LYS A 320 -12.43 21.26 -3.63
CA LYS A 320 -12.19 22.64 -4.07
C LYS A 320 -12.14 23.63 -2.91
N ASN A 321 -13.04 23.50 -1.93
CA ASN A 321 -13.06 24.35 -0.73
C ASN A 321 -11.81 24.15 0.14
N ILE A 322 -11.40 22.90 0.41
CA ILE A 322 -10.18 22.59 1.19
C ILE A 322 -8.94 23.23 0.53
N LEU A 323 -8.80 23.10 -0.79
CA LEU A 323 -7.69 23.72 -1.53
C LEU A 323 -7.76 25.25 -1.55
N TYR A 324 -8.97 25.85 -1.55
CA TYR A 324 -9.12 27.29 -1.37
C TYR A 324 -8.78 27.76 0.04
N GLU A 325 -9.13 27.01 1.09
CA GLU A 325 -8.71 27.34 2.47
C GLU A 325 -7.19 27.29 2.63
N ALA A 326 -6.53 26.30 2.02
CA ALA A 326 -5.08 26.23 1.93
C ALA A 326 -4.49 27.49 1.26
N LEU A 327 -5.04 27.90 0.11
CA LEU A 327 -4.60 29.09 -0.64
C LEU A 327 -4.84 30.40 0.14
N LEU A 328 -5.99 30.51 0.81
CA LEU A 328 -6.34 31.66 1.64
C LEU A 328 -5.47 31.76 2.89
N SER A 329 -5.07 30.63 3.48
CA SER A 329 -4.18 30.62 4.65
C SER A 329 -2.80 31.22 4.35
N LYS A 330 -2.28 31.00 3.14
CA LYS A 330 -1.00 31.58 2.67
C LYS A 330 -1.14 33.09 2.42
N SER A 331 -2.27 33.53 1.85
CA SER A 331 -2.55 34.94 1.58
C SER A 331 -2.95 35.76 2.82
N SER A 332 -3.34 35.12 3.94
CA SER A 332 -3.89 35.80 5.12
C SER A 332 -2.91 35.79 6.29
N ASN A 333 -2.10 36.86 6.36
CA ASN A 333 -1.09 37.10 7.38
C ASN A 333 -1.74 37.38 8.76
N THR A 334 -2.30 36.33 9.38
CA THR A 334 -3.15 36.38 10.58
C THR A 334 -2.37 35.86 11.80
N PRO A 335 -1.94 36.74 12.73
CA PRO A 335 -0.90 36.41 13.72
C PRO A 335 -1.33 35.42 14.82
N ASN A 336 -2.63 35.14 14.96
CA ASN A 336 -3.21 34.41 16.10
C ASN A 336 -4.02 33.16 15.67
N ARG A 337 -3.57 32.42 14.65
CA ARG A 337 -4.18 31.13 14.28
C ARG A 337 -3.39 29.96 14.88
N PHE A 338 -4.12 28.98 15.42
CA PHE A 338 -3.55 27.66 15.68
C PHE A 338 -3.15 27.02 14.36
N TRP A 339 -1.96 26.41 14.30
CA TRP A 339 -1.59 25.60 13.13
C TRP A 339 -2.45 24.33 13.08
N PRO A 340 -3.18 24.07 11.98
CA PRO A 340 -3.88 22.80 11.80
C PRO A 340 -2.89 21.66 11.58
N ALA A 341 -3.25 20.43 11.96
CA ALA A 341 -2.38 19.25 11.82
C ALA A 341 -1.90 19.02 10.37
N ALA A 342 -2.73 19.35 9.37
CA ALA A 342 -2.37 19.30 7.95
C ALA A 342 -1.35 20.37 7.49
N ALA A 343 -0.80 21.17 8.42
CA ALA A 343 0.33 22.09 8.20
C ALA A 343 1.62 21.65 8.94
N THR A 344 1.60 20.50 9.61
CA THR A 344 2.79 19.90 10.24
C THR A 344 3.60 19.14 9.19
N HIS A 345 4.92 19.41 9.09
CA HIS A 345 5.81 18.69 8.17
C HIS A 345 5.95 17.21 8.57
N ARG A 346 6.24 16.33 7.60
CA ARG A 346 6.58 14.92 7.89
C ARG A 346 7.82 14.83 8.78
N ASN A 347 7.87 13.77 9.58
CA ASN A 347 8.99 13.44 10.48
C ASN A 347 9.33 14.52 11.54
N THR A 348 8.35 15.34 11.95
CA THR A 348 8.49 16.23 13.12
C THR A 348 8.19 15.47 14.42
N SER A 349 8.97 15.72 15.48
CA SER A 349 8.75 15.06 16.77
C SER A 349 7.54 15.63 17.53
N CYS A 350 6.97 14.85 18.46
CA CYS A 350 5.80 15.20 19.25
C CYS A 350 5.99 16.40 20.23
N SER A 351 7.08 17.16 20.11
CA SER A 351 7.45 18.25 21.04
C SER A 351 7.73 19.59 20.34
N GLU A 352 7.47 19.72 19.03
CA GLU A 352 7.94 20.86 18.24
C GLU A 352 6.84 21.66 17.52
N HIS A 353 6.06 22.44 18.26
CA HIS A 353 5.24 23.51 17.67
C HIS A 353 5.19 24.77 18.56
N VAL A 354 6.33 25.46 18.67
CA VAL A 354 6.36 26.88 19.09
C VAL A 354 6.87 27.71 17.92
N GLY A 355 5.96 28.27 17.13
CA GLY A 355 6.31 29.34 16.21
C GLY A 355 6.35 30.66 16.96
N ILE A 356 7.43 31.42 16.80
CA ILE A 356 7.54 32.77 17.36
C ILE A 356 7.50 33.75 16.20
N MET A 357 6.40 34.52 16.12
CA MET A 357 6.30 35.68 15.24
C MET A 357 7.20 36.80 15.78
N ILE A 358 8.33 37.05 15.12
CA ILE A 358 9.22 38.18 15.41
C ILE A 358 9.11 39.18 14.25
N GLY A 359 8.20 40.14 14.39
CA GLY A 359 7.91 41.13 13.34
C GLY A 359 7.13 40.51 12.18
N CYS A 360 7.64 40.68 10.95
CA CYS A 360 7.02 40.17 9.72
C CYS A 360 7.61 38.84 9.22
N VAL A 361 8.41 38.13 10.02
CA VAL A 361 9.03 36.87 9.60
C VAL A 361 8.56 35.75 10.52
N THR A 362 7.80 34.82 9.95
CA THR A 362 7.39 33.59 10.64
C THR A 362 8.57 32.64 10.72
N GLN A 363 9.01 32.32 11.95
CA GLN A 363 10.09 31.36 12.18
C GLN A 363 9.61 30.23 13.10
N ALA A 364 9.87 29.00 12.69
CA ALA A 364 9.73 27.82 13.53
C ALA A 364 11.10 27.37 14.01
N PHE A 365 11.21 27.01 15.28
CA PHE A 365 12.44 26.45 15.85
C PHE A 365 12.28 24.95 16.05
N SER A 366 13.17 24.16 15.46
CA SER A 366 13.28 22.73 15.79
C SER A 366 14.26 22.54 16.92
N PHE A 367 13.81 21.91 18.00
CA PHE A 367 14.64 21.58 19.17
C PHE A 367 15.58 20.41 18.88
N GLN A 368 15.16 19.47 18.04
CA GLN A 368 15.92 18.31 17.58
C GLN A 368 16.99 18.70 16.54
N GLY A 369 16.68 19.63 15.64
CA GLY A 369 17.66 20.18 14.69
C GLY A 369 18.54 21.29 15.26
N GLN A 370 18.14 21.93 16.36
CA GLN A 370 18.70 23.20 16.88
C GLN A 370 18.80 24.31 15.82
N MET A 371 17.89 24.32 14.85
CA MET A 371 17.88 25.27 13.74
C MET A 371 16.55 26.01 13.64
N TRP A 372 16.64 27.27 13.22
CA TRP A 372 15.51 28.11 12.87
C TRP A 372 15.15 27.92 11.40
N PHE A 373 13.95 27.42 11.14
CA PHE A 373 13.36 27.38 9.82
C PHE A 373 12.61 28.69 9.59
N LYS A 374 12.98 29.42 8.54
CA LYS A 374 12.11 30.47 7.99
C LYS A 374 10.96 29.77 7.30
N ILE A 375 9.75 29.99 7.80
CA ILE A 375 8.53 29.68 7.06
C ILE A 375 8.38 30.84 6.07
N SER A 376 8.87 30.64 4.85
CA SER A 376 8.84 31.65 3.80
C SER A 376 7.40 31.94 3.37
N GLU A 377 7.10 33.22 3.17
CA GLU A 377 5.88 33.72 2.52
C GLU A 377 5.70 33.14 1.10
#